data_AF-A0A1N6EKP8-F1
#
_entry.id   AF-A0A1N6EKP8-F1
#
_cell.length_a   1.000
_cell.length_b   1.000
_cell.length_c   1.000
_cell.angle_alpha   90.00
_cell.angle_beta   90.00
_cell.angle_gamma   90.00
#
_symmetry.space_group_name_H-M   'P 1'
#
loop_
_entity.id
_entity.type
_entity.pdbx_description
1 polymer ?
#
loop_
_entity_poly.entity_id
_entity_poly.type
_entity_poly.pdbx_seq_one_letter_code
_entity_poly.pdbx_strand_id
1 'polypeptide(L)'
;MLTRFIMLVFLLFAFSNPGIAQDSILAKAGQVPQKYLSQVSSKSRQLEKQVDKRTAKALDRMIKQEKKLQRKLSKIDSLAAKNIFTRSIDSLGGLKARLKGKVPGKALNGQYFGYLDTLSNSLGFLKESKQLLGKGKEAQGKLAKSMESVKELQSKLQQAENIKKYINERKQLLKAQLGQYTALTKDLQKINKEAYYYAQQLKEYKEGFKDSKKAERKAMELLQKVPAYKDFISRNSQLASLFNLPSGGSADLAQSLEGLQTRAQVDQLLQQRIGSAGPDARQALTQQMEAARSQFDELKKNFPDLDNAGEMPDFKPKELKTKSLLQRLEFGTNVQFQRSTQFFPTTGDFAGQVGYKFSKNGILGLGASYKLGMGTGFNNIRFSHQGVGFRSFGDYKLKGTFFVNGGFEYNYNQPFADAAQLYKQNSWSRSALIGVSKKYKINNKLKGNMMLLYDFLANSQVPRQDPVKFRLGYNF
;
A
#
# COMPACT_ATOMS: atom_id res chain seq x y z
N MET A 1 23.18 68.75 35.14
CA MET A 1 23.42 67.77 34.04
C MET A 1 23.47 66.31 34.52
N LEU A 2 23.95 66.03 35.74
CA LEU A 2 24.10 64.66 36.26
C LEU A 2 22.77 63.89 36.43
N THR A 3 21.68 64.57 36.79
CA THR A 3 20.35 63.97 37.01
C THR A 3 19.64 63.55 35.71
N ARG A 4 19.95 64.19 34.57
CA ARG A 4 19.40 63.78 33.27
C ARG A 4 20.11 62.56 32.67
N PHE A 5 21.37 62.33 33.04
CA PHE A 5 22.15 61.19 32.56
C PHE A 5 21.74 59.89 33.29
N ILE A 6 21.44 59.97 34.58
CA ILE A 6 20.99 58.82 35.38
C ILE A 6 19.60 58.33 34.94
N MET A 7 18.71 59.25 34.53
CA MET A 7 17.37 58.89 34.04
C MET A 7 17.42 58.19 32.67
N LEU A 8 18.41 58.50 31.83
CA LEU A 8 18.60 57.88 30.51
C LEU A 8 19.22 56.48 30.61
N VAL A 9 20.08 56.24 31.61
CA VAL A 9 20.66 54.91 31.89
C VAL A 9 19.62 53.96 32.50
N PHE A 10 18.70 54.45 33.33
CA PHE A 10 17.61 53.62 33.86
C PHE A 10 16.56 53.26 32.79
N LEU A 11 16.35 54.10 31.78
CA LEU A 11 15.45 53.80 30.66
C LEU A 11 16.03 52.77 29.68
N LEU A 12 17.37 52.66 29.60
CA LEU A 12 18.05 51.66 28.76
C LEU A 12 18.11 50.27 29.39
N PHE A 13 18.06 50.16 30.73
CA PHE A 13 17.98 48.86 31.42
C PHE A 13 16.56 48.29 31.55
N ALA A 14 15.52 49.10 31.32
CA ALA A 14 14.13 48.64 31.32
C ALA A 14 13.72 47.90 30.01
N PHE A 15 14.54 47.98 28.94
CA PHE A 15 14.29 47.32 27.66
C PHE A 15 15.07 46.01 27.44
N SER A 16 15.92 45.60 28.39
CA SER A 16 16.62 44.31 28.36
C SER A 16 15.85 43.23 29.13
N ASN A 17 14.55 43.09 28.88
CA ASN A 17 13.87 41.84 29.15
C ASN A 17 14.16 40.91 27.97
N PRO A 18 14.78 39.73 28.16
CA PRO A 18 14.73 38.68 27.15
C PRO A 18 13.26 38.26 27.05
N GLY A 19 12.52 38.93 26.17
CA GLY A 19 11.19 38.50 25.77
C GLY A 19 11.36 37.09 25.23
N ILE A 20 10.98 36.09 26.03
CA ILE A 20 10.61 34.79 25.50
C ILE A 20 9.44 35.11 24.60
N ALA A 21 9.71 35.30 23.31
CA ALA A 21 8.69 35.34 22.28
C ALA A 21 7.98 33.98 22.37
N GLN A 22 6.91 33.93 23.16
CA GLN A 22 5.94 32.87 23.03
C GLN A 22 5.38 33.03 21.64
N ASP A 23 5.85 32.16 20.75
CA ASP A 23 5.48 32.11 19.36
C ASP A 23 3.94 32.09 19.29
N SER A 24 3.32 33.22 18.95
CA SER A 24 1.86 33.41 18.94
C SER A 24 1.18 32.35 18.06
N ILE A 25 1.94 31.80 17.12
CA ILE A 25 1.55 30.72 16.23
C ILE A 25 1.47 29.37 16.96
N LEU A 26 2.37 29.06 17.90
CA LEU A 26 2.31 27.84 18.73
C LEU A 26 1.12 27.86 19.70
N ALA A 27 0.75 29.04 20.20
CA ALA A 27 -0.45 29.20 21.03
C ALA A 27 -1.75 29.06 20.21
N LYS A 28 -1.75 29.50 18.95
CA LYS A 28 -2.87 29.34 18.00
C LYS A 28 -2.95 27.94 17.37
N ALA A 29 -1.82 27.26 17.20
CA ALA A 29 -1.75 25.88 16.75
C ALA A 29 -2.23 24.96 17.87
N GLY A 30 -3.54 24.69 17.92
CA GLY A 30 -4.13 23.82 18.94
C GLY A 30 -3.40 22.48 19.10
N GLN A 31 -3.52 21.86 20.28
CA GLN A 31 -2.81 20.63 20.64
C GLN A 31 -2.97 19.52 19.59
N VAL A 32 -1.88 18.79 19.35
CA VAL A 32 -1.92 17.64 18.44
C VAL A 32 -2.84 16.56 19.01
N PRO A 33 -3.75 15.98 18.21
CA PRO A 33 -4.68 14.98 18.72
C PRO A 33 -3.93 13.79 19.35
N GLN A 34 -4.18 13.43 20.62
CA GLN A 34 -3.55 12.24 21.21
C GLN A 34 -3.83 10.94 20.42
N LYS A 35 -4.95 10.91 19.68
CA LYS A 35 -5.33 9.84 18.75
C LYS A 35 -4.31 9.66 17.61
N TYR A 36 -3.58 10.70 17.24
CA TYR A 36 -2.48 10.60 16.28
C TYR A 36 -1.35 9.70 16.82
N LEU A 37 -0.89 9.94 18.05
CA LEU A 37 0.17 9.13 18.68
C LEU A 37 -0.23 7.66 18.75
N SER A 38 -1.42 7.35 19.25
CA SER A 38 -1.90 5.96 19.31
C SER A 38 -2.07 5.32 17.93
N GLN A 39 -2.51 6.08 16.92
CA GLN A 39 -2.61 5.61 15.54
C GLN A 39 -1.24 5.30 14.94
N VAL A 40 -0.26 6.19 15.08
CA VAL A 40 1.11 5.96 14.61
C VAL A 40 1.70 4.74 15.30
N SER A 41 1.58 4.66 16.62
CA SER A 41 2.07 3.50 17.38
C SER A 41 1.44 2.18 16.91
N SER A 42 0.12 2.13 16.79
CA SER A 42 -0.60 0.92 16.40
C SER A 42 -0.26 0.50 14.96
N LYS A 43 -0.25 1.47 14.04
CA LYS A 43 0.04 1.26 12.61
C LYS A 43 1.48 0.80 12.40
N SER A 44 2.44 1.40 13.10
CA SER A 44 3.86 1.01 13.03
C SER A 44 4.07 -0.41 13.54
N ARG A 45 3.52 -0.77 14.70
CA ARG A 45 3.60 -2.14 15.25
C ARG A 45 2.90 -3.18 14.38
N GLN A 46 1.78 -2.82 13.74
CA GLN A 46 1.09 -3.72 12.82
C GLN A 46 1.94 -4.02 11.59
N LEU A 47 2.53 -2.98 10.99
CA LEU A 47 3.40 -3.15 9.83
C LEU A 47 4.67 -3.93 10.19
N GLU A 48 5.29 -3.61 11.31
CA GLU A 48 6.46 -4.31 11.84
C GLU A 48 6.21 -5.83 11.90
N LYS A 49 5.11 -6.26 12.53
CA LYS A 49 4.71 -7.66 12.60
C LYS A 49 4.46 -8.29 11.23
N GLN A 50 3.90 -7.54 10.29
CA GLN A 50 3.65 -8.04 8.92
C GLN A 50 4.96 -8.23 8.16
N VAL A 51 5.87 -7.26 8.21
CA VAL A 51 7.19 -7.31 7.60
C VAL A 51 8.01 -8.47 8.17
N ASP A 52 8.03 -8.62 9.49
CA ASP A 52 8.76 -9.69 10.17
C ASP A 52 8.23 -11.08 9.77
N LYS A 53 6.90 -11.29 9.88
CA LYS A 53 6.25 -12.54 9.49
C LYS A 53 6.49 -12.91 8.02
N ARG A 54 6.42 -11.93 7.11
CA ARG A 54 6.65 -12.19 5.68
C ARG A 54 8.11 -12.46 5.37
N THR A 55 9.03 -11.73 5.98
CA THR A 55 10.46 -11.94 5.80
C THR A 55 10.88 -13.31 6.32
N ALA A 56 10.43 -13.71 7.51
CA ALA A 56 10.66 -15.05 8.04
C ALA A 56 10.13 -16.15 7.10
N LYS A 57 8.92 -15.95 6.56
CA LYS A 57 8.31 -16.89 5.61
C LYS A 57 9.07 -16.96 4.28
N ALA A 58 9.59 -15.84 3.78
CA ALA A 58 10.40 -15.79 2.57
C ALA A 58 11.70 -16.55 2.76
N LEU A 59 12.42 -16.31 3.87
CA LEU A 59 13.62 -17.06 4.22
C LEU A 59 13.36 -18.56 4.36
N ASP A 60 12.27 -18.97 5.03
CA ASP A 60 11.90 -20.38 5.14
C ASP A 60 11.66 -21.05 3.80
N ARG A 61 11.03 -20.34 2.87
CA ARG A 61 10.80 -20.85 1.52
C ARG A 61 12.10 -20.93 0.74
N MET A 62 12.96 -19.93 0.83
CA MET A 62 14.29 -19.93 0.21
C MET A 62 15.13 -21.11 0.71
N ILE A 63 15.21 -21.32 2.04
CA ILE A 63 15.91 -22.46 2.64
C ILE A 63 15.35 -23.79 2.11
N LYS A 64 14.02 -23.93 2.03
CA LYS A 64 13.39 -25.14 1.49
C LYS A 64 13.71 -25.37 0.02
N GLN A 65 13.70 -24.33 -0.81
CA GLN A 65 14.05 -24.46 -2.24
C GLN A 65 15.54 -24.79 -2.41
N GLU A 66 16.43 -24.15 -1.65
CA GLU A 66 17.86 -24.43 -1.73
C GLU A 66 18.20 -25.85 -1.25
N LYS A 67 17.62 -26.33 -0.14
CA LYS A 67 17.77 -27.74 0.29
C LYS A 67 17.29 -28.72 -0.78
N LYS A 68 16.22 -28.37 -1.50
CA LYS A 68 15.71 -29.21 -2.58
C LYS A 68 16.65 -29.21 -3.80
N LEU A 69 17.16 -28.05 -4.19
CA LEU A 69 18.16 -27.94 -5.24
C LEU A 69 19.43 -28.70 -4.88
N GLN A 70 19.92 -28.56 -3.65
CA GLN A 70 21.08 -29.29 -3.14
C GLN A 70 20.90 -30.81 -3.29
N ARG A 71 19.77 -31.37 -2.85
CA ARG A 71 19.47 -32.81 -2.98
C ARG A 71 19.37 -33.30 -4.41
N LYS A 72 18.95 -32.44 -5.34
CA LYS A 72 18.86 -32.79 -6.75
C LYS A 72 20.21 -32.68 -7.43
N LEU A 73 20.93 -31.61 -7.16
CA LEU A 73 22.26 -31.39 -7.70
C LEU A 73 23.24 -32.43 -7.17
N SER A 74 23.13 -32.87 -5.91
CA SER A 74 24.02 -33.89 -5.37
C SER A 74 23.95 -35.23 -6.10
N LYS A 75 22.82 -35.52 -6.77
CA LYS A 75 22.65 -36.72 -7.61
C LYS A 75 23.29 -36.58 -8.99
N ILE A 76 23.66 -35.37 -9.39
CA ILE A 76 24.24 -35.04 -10.70
C ILE A 76 25.73 -34.71 -10.50
N ASP A 77 26.01 -33.76 -9.61
CA ASP A 77 27.33 -33.31 -9.21
C ASP A 77 27.34 -33.03 -7.69
N SER A 78 27.90 -33.98 -6.94
CA SER A 78 28.00 -33.90 -5.47
C SER A 78 28.93 -32.79 -4.99
N LEU A 79 30.00 -32.48 -5.74
CA LEU A 79 30.98 -31.46 -5.36
C LEU A 79 30.39 -30.07 -5.56
N ALA A 80 29.78 -29.80 -6.71
CA ALA A 80 29.07 -28.55 -6.95
C ALA A 80 27.93 -28.34 -5.94
N ALA A 81 27.18 -29.39 -5.60
CA ALA A 81 26.14 -29.30 -4.57
C ALA A 81 26.67 -28.86 -3.20
N LYS A 82 27.82 -29.40 -2.77
CA LYS A 82 28.43 -29.02 -1.48
C LYS A 82 28.96 -27.59 -1.49
N ASN A 83 29.61 -27.19 -2.59
CA ASN A 83 30.22 -25.87 -2.74
C ASN A 83 29.17 -24.74 -2.85
N ILE A 84 28.06 -24.98 -3.56
CA ILE A 84 27.05 -23.95 -3.84
C ILE A 84 26.11 -23.71 -2.65
N PHE A 85 25.73 -24.76 -1.90
CA PHE A 85 24.57 -24.70 -0.98
C PHE A 85 24.89 -24.70 0.51
N THR A 86 26.03 -25.25 0.95
CA THR A 86 26.32 -25.38 2.40
C THR A 86 26.36 -24.01 3.08
N ARG A 87 27.18 -23.08 2.58
CA ARG A 87 27.33 -21.73 3.16
C ARG A 87 26.07 -20.88 3.04
N SER A 88 25.28 -21.05 1.98
CA SER A 88 24.10 -20.21 1.73
C SER A 88 22.92 -20.58 2.63
N ILE A 89 22.70 -21.87 2.88
CA ILE A 89 21.64 -22.37 3.76
C ILE A 89 21.90 -21.90 5.19
N ASP A 90 23.17 -21.96 5.64
CA ASP A 90 23.57 -21.46 6.95
C ASP A 90 23.41 -19.94 7.06
N SER A 91 23.82 -19.19 6.04
CA SER A 91 23.63 -17.74 5.97
C SER A 91 22.13 -17.36 6.05
N LEU A 92 21.26 -18.05 5.30
CA LEU A 92 19.81 -17.86 5.37
C LEU A 92 19.25 -18.19 6.76
N GLY A 93 19.75 -19.24 7.40
CA GLY A 93 19.42 -19.61 8.78
C GLY A 93 19.83 -18.52 9.78
N GLY A 94 21.05 -17.98 9.64
CA GLY A 94 21.56 -16.87 10.43
C GLY A 94 20.74 -15.59 10.26
N LEU A 95 20.39 -15.23 9.02
CA LEU A 95 19.47 -14.11 8.73
C LEU A 95 18.12 -14.30 9.42
N LYS A 96 17.57 -15.52 9.39
CA LYS A 96 16.31 -15.84 10.07
C LYS A 96 16.42 -15.74 11.59
N ALA A 97 17.53 -16.19 12.17
CA ALA A 97 17.75 -16.06 13.61
C ALA A 97 17.84 -14.59 14.04
N ARG A 98 18.55 -13.76 13.25
CA ARG A 98 18.70 -12.32 13.49
C ARG A 98 17.37 -11.55 13.42
N LEU A 99 16.39 -12.02 12.65
CA LEU A 99 15.04 -11.43 12.66
C LEU A 99 14.36 -11.47 14.03
N LYS A 100 14.70 -12.43 14.89
CA LYS A 100 14.12 -12.50 16.24
C LYS A 100 14.78 -11.53 17.23
N GLY A 101 15.95 -10.98 16.88
CA GLY A 101 16.69 -10.05 17.72
C GLY A 101 16.31 -8.59 17.48
N LYS A 102 16.66 -7.73 18.45
CA LYS A 102 16.73 -6.27 18.24
C LYS A 102 18.04 -5.99 17.51
N VAL A 103 17.98 -5.38 16.32
CA VAL A 103 19.20 -5.01 15.60
C VAL A 103 19.80 -3.74 16.23
N PRO A 104 21.10 -3.73 16.54
CA PRO A 104 21.76 -2.54 17.06
C PRO A 104 21.62 -1.39 16.06
N GLY A 105 21.09 -0.28 16.53
CA GLY A 105 20.74 0.87 15.72
C GLY A 105 21.99 1.63 15.31
N LYS A 106 22.53 1.32 14.14
CA LYS A 106 23.35 2.20 13.29
C LYS A 106 23.72 1.43 12.03
N ALA A 107 22.82 1.41 11.07
CA ALA A 107 23.20 1.21 9.68
C ALA A 107 22.40 2.24 8.88
N LEU A 108 23.08 3.11 8.14
CA LEU A 108 22.45 4.14 7.31
C LEU A 108 22.21 3.65 5.86
N ASN A 109 22.47 2.36 5.58
CA ASN A 109 22.47 1.82 4.23
C ASN A 109 21.11 1.27 3.76
N GLY A 110 20.01 1.74 4.35
CA GLY A 110 18.65 1.36 3.93
C GLY A 110 18.12 2.31 2.85
N GLN A 111 17.35 1.79 1.89
CA GLN A 111 16.63 2.62 0.91
C GLN A 111 15.73 3.63 1.64
N TYR A 112 15.87 4.92 1.33
CA TYR A 112 15.12 6.01 1.97
C TYR A 112 13.61 5.76 1.91
N PHE A 113 12.94 5.93 3.05
CA PHE A 113 11.48 5.80 3.15
C PHE A 113 10.86 7.05 3.75
N GLY A 114 10.58 8.04 2.88
CA GLY A 114 10.21 9.39 3.30
C GLY A 114 9.01 9.51 4.22
N TYR A 115 8.02 8.61 4.13
CA TYR A 115 6.89 8.68 5.06
C TYR A 115 7.28 8.30 6.50
N LEU A 116 8.22 7.36 6.69
CA LEU A 116 8.72 7.02 8.02
C LEU A 116 9.62 8.14 8.56
N ASP A 117 10.42 8.77 7.70
CA ASP A 117 11.19 9.97 8.02
C ASP A 117 10.28 11.10 8.51
N THR A 118 9.17 11.39 7.80
CA THR A 118 8.16 12.35 8.26
C THR A 118 7.61 12.00 9.64
N LEU A 119 7.23 10.74 9.88
CA LEU A 119 6.71 10.31 11.19
C LEU A 119 7.77 10.42 12.30
N SER A 120 9.01 10.07 12.01
CA SER A 120 10.12 10.15 12.97
C SER A 120 10.35 11.59 13.40
N ASN A 121 10.46 12.49 12.43
CA ASN A 121 10.69 13.92 12.69
C ASN A 121 9.48 14.59 13.35
N SER A 122 8.25 14.24 12.96
CA SER A 122 7.06 14.80 13.62
C SER A 122 6.95 14.40 15.08
N LEU A 123 7.30 13.15 15.42
CA LEU A 123 7.36 12.73 16.82
C LEU A 123 8.57 13.35 17.55
N GLY A 124 9.71 13.51 16.88
CA GLY A 124 10.88 14.21 17.41
C GLY A 124 10.56 15.66 17.78
N PHE A 125 9.93 16.40 16.87
CA PHE A 125 9.49 17.76 17.12
C PHE A 125 8.48 17.86 18.28
N LEU A 126 7.54 16.92 18.37
CA LEU A 126 6.59 16.87 19.49
C LEU A 126 7.23 16.58 20.85
N LYS A 127 8.40 15.91 20.86
CA LYS A 127 9.18 15.69 22.08
C LYS A 127 9.78 17.01 22.60
N GLU A 128 10.20 17.88 21.70
CA GLU A 128 10.76 19.20 22.01
C GLU A 128 9.65 20.23 22.32
N SER A 129 8.51 20.11 21.63
CA SER A 129 7.39 21.05 21.73
C SER A 129 6.33 20.62 22.75
N LYS A 130 6.66 20.68 24.04
CA LYS A 130 5.76 20.29 25.15
C LYS A 130 4.38 20.98 25.14
N GLN A 131 4.30 22.21 24.60
CA GLN A 131 3.04 22.95 24.48
C GLN A 131 2.07 22.30 23.47
N LEU A 132 2.58 21.77 22.36
CA LEU A 132 1.78 21.11 21.32
C LEU A 132 1.36 19.68 21.70
N LEU A 133 2.15 19.01 22.54
CA LEU A 133 1.89 17.65 23.02
C LEU A 133 0.79 17.59 24.10
N GLY A 134 0.61 18.69 24.86
CA GLY A 134 -0.20 18.74 26.06
C GLY A 134 0.61 18.35 27.31
N LYS A 135 0.30 18.99 28.45
CA LYS A 135 1.09 18.91 29.70
C LYS A 135 0.94 17.60 30.50
N GLY A 136 0.12 16.64 30.03
CA GLY A 136 -0.20 15.42 30.77
C GLY A 136 0.85 14.31 30.63
N LYS A 137 1.14 13.59 31.74
CA LYS A 137 2.01 12.39 31.75
C LYS A 137 1.57 11.32 30.75
N GLU A 138 0.27 11.21 30.49
CA GLU A 138 -0.30 10.27 29.51
C GLU A 138 0.16 10.57 28.07
N ALA A 139 0.20 11.85 27.68
CA ALA A 139 0.62 12.26 26.34
C ALA A 139 2.12 11.97 26.11
N GLN A 140 2.95 12.19 27.13
CA GLN A 140 4.37 11.84 27.12
C GLN A 140 4.58 10.32 26.98
N GLY A 141 3.83 9.51 27.73
CA GLY A 141 3.88 8.05 27.62
C GLY A 141 3.45 7.55 26.22
N LYS A 142 2.40 8.13 25.64
CA LYS A 142 1.96 7.82 24.26
C LYS A 142 3.00 8.23 23.22
N LEU A 143 3.66 9.38 23.40
CA LEU A 143 4.72 9.85 22.52
C LEU A 143 5.92 8.89 22.55
N ALA A 144 6.41 8.54 23.74
CA ALA A 144 7.53 7.61 23.90
C ALA A 144 7.25 6.26 23.23
N LYS A 145 6.06 5.69 23.44
CA LYS A 145 5.62 4.44 22.78
C LYS A 145 5.56 4.58 21.26
N SER A 146 5.12 5.73 20.76
CA SER A 146 5.05 6.00 19.31
C SER A 146 6.44 6.10 18.70
N MET A 147 7.36 6.83 19.33
CA MET A 147 8.75 6.93 18.89
C MET A 147 9.44 5.57 18.87
N GLU A 148 9.27 4.77 19.93
CA GLU A 148 9.81 3.41 20.00
C GLU A 148 9.27 2.56 18.84
N SER A 149 7.95 2.54 18.62
CA SER A 149 7.35 1.74 17.55
C SER A 149 7.81 2.14 16.13
N VAL A 150 8.05 3.44 15.89
CA VAL A 150 8.57 3.93 14.61
C VAL A 150 10.03 3.51 14.43
N LYS A 151 10.83 3.57 15.49
CA LYS A 151 12.23 3.11 15.49
C LYS A 151 12.34 1.60 15.28
N GLU A 152 11.49 0.81 15.95
CA GLU A 152 11.41 -0.64 15.77
C GLU A 152 11.02 -0.98 14.33
N LEU A 153 10.00 -0.31 13.78
CA LEU A 153 9.59 -0.48 12.38
C LEU A 153 10.73 -0.12 11.41
N GLN A 154 11.44 0.99 11.63
CA GLN A 154 12.57 1.39 10.79
C GLN A 154 13.65 0.30 10.74
N SER A 155 14.02 -0.21 11.90
CA SER A 155 15.00 -1.29 12.03
C SER A 155 14.55 -2.55 11.28
N LYS A 156 13.27 -2.93 11.40
CA LYS A 156 12.72 -4.11 10.73
C LYS A 156 12.60 -3.94 9.22
N LEU A 157 12.19 -2.78 8.73
CA LEU A 157 12.18 -2.49 7.30
C LEU A 157 13.58 -2.53 6.71
N GLN A 158 14.58 -1.98 7.40
CA GLN A 158 15.96 -2.05 6.95
C GLN A 158 16.49 -3.48 6.89
N GLN A 159 16.21 -4.30 7.91
CA GLN A 159 16.55 -5.72 7.89
C GLN A 159 15.90 -6.43 6.70
N ALA A 160 14.62 -6.16 6.43
CA ALA A 160 13.90 -6.73 5.31
C ALA A 160 14.50 -6.30 3.96
N GLU A 161 14.91 -5.04 3.80
CA GLU A 161 15.61 -4.58 2.59
C GLU A 161 16.96 -5.26 2.38
N ASN A 162 17.75 -5.42 3.44
CA ASN A 162 19.01 -6.16 3.37
C ASN A 162 18.79 -7.63 2.97
N ILE A 163 17.74 -8.25 3.50
CA ILE A 163 17.35 -9.62 3.15
C ILE A 163 16.85 -9.69 1.70
N LYS A 164 16.09 -8.69 1.23
CA LYS A 164 15.66 -8.56 -0.17
C LYS A 164 16.86 -8.53 -1.10
N LYS A 165 17.85 -7.69 -0.79
CA LYS A 165 19.11 -7.58 -1.54
C LYS A 165 19.83 -8.93 -1.58
N TYR A 166 20.03 -9.57 -0.43
CA TYR A 166 20.66 -10.89 -0.35
C TYR A 166 19.93 -11.96 -1.18
N ILE A 167 18.59 -12.03 -1.09
CA ILE A 167 17.78 -12.98 -1.86
C ILE A 167 17.93 -12.74 -3.37
N ASN A 168 17.98 -11.48 -3.80
CA ASN A 168 18.18 -11.12 -5.20
C ASN A 168 19.57 -11.51 -5.73
N GLU A 169 20.63 -11.20 -4.97
CA GLU A 169 22.00 -11.63 -5.29
C GLU A 169 22.10 -13.15 -5.36
N ARG A 170 21.50 -13.85 -4.39
CA ARG A 170 21.49 -15.31 -4.34
C ARG A 170 20.74 -15.92 -5.53
N LYS A 171 19.61 -15.33 -5.92
CA LYS A 171 18.87 -15.73 -7.12
C LYS A 171 19.74 -15.64 -8.38
N GLN A 172 20.46 -14.54 -8.56
CA GLN A 172 21.34 -14.34 -9.72
C GLN A 172 22.47 -15.37 -9.74
N LEU A 173 23.13 -15.58 -8.60
CA LEU A 173 24.19 -16.57 -8.45
C LEU A 173 23.69 -17.99 -8.77
N LEU A 174 22.52 -18.38 -8.25
CA LEU A 174 21.93 -19.69 -8.56
C LEU A 174 21.58 -19.84 -10.04
N LYS A 175 21.09 -18.78 -10.69
CA LYS A 175 20.80 -18.80 -12.13
C LYS A 175 22.09 -18.97 -12.96
N ALA A 176 23.17 -18.27 -12.58
CA ALA A 176 24.46 -18.36 -13.26
C ALA A 176 25.11 -19.74 -13.09
N GLN A 177 25.18 -20.25 -11.86
CA GLN A 177 25.89 -21.50 -11.57
C GLN A 177 25.10 -22.76 -11.96
N LEU A 178 23.77 -22.69 -11.97
CA LEU A 178 22.93 -23.87 -12.20
C LEU A 178 22.21 -23.86 -13.55
N GLY A 179 22.39 -22.82 -14.36
CA GLY A 179 21.76 -22.70 -15.68
C GLY A 179 22.14 -23.82 -16.63
N GLN A 180 23.33 -24.40 -16.48
CA GLN A 180 23.80 -25.56 -17.25
C GLN A 180 23.03 -26.86 -16.95
N TYR A 181 22.36 -26.96 -15.80
CA TYR A 181 21.62 -28.16 -15.41
C TYR A 181 20.14 -28.02 -15.80
N THR A 182 19.80 -28.48 -17.00
CA THR A 182 18.42 -28.43 -17.55
C THR A 182 17.36 -29.06 -16.62
N ALA A 183 17.74 -30.08 -15.85
CA ALA A 183 16.88 -30.74 -14.85
C ALA A 183 16.47 -29.82 -13.67
N LEU A 184 17.17 -28.71 -13.45
CA LEU A 184 16.93 -27.77 -12.34
C LEU A 184 16.16 -26.50 -12.74
N THR A 185 15.92 -26.28 -14.04
CA THR A 185 15.27 -25.08 -14.58
C THR A 185 13.93 -24.74 -13.88
N LYS A 186 13.08 -25.76 -13.65
CA LYS A 186 11.78 -25.55 -12.97
C LYS A 186 11.93 -25.13 -11.50
N ASP A 187 12.99 -25.55 -10.83
CA ASP A 187 13.24 -25.19 -9.43
C ASP A 187 13.90 -23.79 -9.33
N LEU A 188 14.77 -23.42 -10.29
CA LEU A 188 15.27 -22.04 -10.44
C LEU A 188 14.14 -21.03 -10.68
N GLN A 189 13.16 -21.37 -11.51
CA GLN A 189 11.97 -20.54 -11.71
C GLN A 189 11.15 -20.35 -10.42
N LYS A 190 11.13 -21.34 -9.52
CA LYS A 190 10.44 -21.20 -8.22
C LYS A 190 11.18 -20.23 -7.30
N ILE A 191 12.51 -20.24 -7.31
CA ILE A 191 13.31 -19.27 -6.57
C ILE A 191 13.07 -17.85 -7.11
N ASN A 192 13.07 -17.67 -8.44
CA ASN A 192 12.74 -16.37 -9.04
C ASN A 192 11.36 -15.87 -8.59
N LYS A 193 10.35 -16.77 -8.59
CA LYS A 193 9.01 -16.45 -8.08
C LYS A 193 9.02 -16.00 -6.61
N GLU A 194 9.69 -16.73 -5.73
CA GLU A 194 9.71 -16.37 -4.30
C GLU A 194 10.43 -15.04 -4.06
N ALA A 195 11.56 -14.79 -4.72
CA ALA A 195 12.28 -13.51 -4.66
C ALA A 195 11.41 -12.35 -5.13
N TYR A 196 10.77 -12.47 -6.30
CA TYR A 196 9.88 -11.45 -6.86
C TYR A 196 8.70 -11.14 -5.93
N TYR A 197 7.96 -12.17 -5.48
CA TYR A 197 6.78 -11.94 -4.63
C TYR A 197 7.15 -11.41 -3.24
N TYR A 198 8.36 -11.69 -2.75
CA TYR A 198 8.85 -11.09 -1.51
C TYR A 198 9.15 -9.59 -1.69
N ALA A 199 9.91 -9.22 -2.73
CA ALA A 199 10.20 -7.83 -3.06
C ALA A 199 8.92 -7.01 -3.25
N GLN A 200 7.98 -7.56 -4.03
CA GLN A 200 6.68 -6.95 -4.27
C GLN A 200 5.92 -6.75 -2.94
N GLN A 201 5.81 -7.77 -2.08
CA GLN A 201 5.12 -7.65 -0.78
C GLN A 201 5.68 -6.54 0.11
N LEU A 202 7.00 -6.36 0.14
CA LEU A 202 7.62 -5.25 0.88
C LEU A 202 7.20 -3.89 0.32
N LYS A 203 7.12 -3.78 -1.01
CA LYS A 203 6.62 -2.57 -1.69
C LYS A 203 5.18 -2.28 -1.30
N GLU A 204 4.25 -3.25 -1.39
CA GLU A 204 2.86 -3.00 -1.01
C GLU A 204 2.69 -2.68 0.48
N TYR A 205 3.54 -3.24 1.34
CA TYR A 205 3.57 -2.91 2.77
C TYR A 205 3.97 -1.45 2.99
N LYS A 206 5.02 -0.98 2.30
CA LYS A 206 5.43 0.43 2.32
C LYS A 206 4.34 1.35 1.75
N GLU A 207 3.72 0.97 0.64
CA GLU A 207 2.64 1.76 0.02
C GLU A 207 1.39 1.84 0.90
N GLY A 208 0.92 0.71 1.42
CA GLY A 208 -0.23 0.67 2.33
C GLY A 208 0.03 1.43 3.63
N PHE A 209 1.28 1.52 4.06
CA PHE A 209 1.66 2.32 5.23
C PHE A 209 1.58 3.82 4.97
N LYS A 210 1.69 4.30 3.73
CA LYS A 210 1.55 5.74 3.41
C LYS A 210 0.11 6.24 3.58
N ASP A 211 -0.88 5.35 3.64
CA ASP A 211 -2.28 5.73 3.75
C ASP A 211 -2.61 6.32 5.14
N SER A 212 -2.64 7.64 5.21
CA SER A 212 -2.82 8.42 6.44
C SER A 212 -4.28 8.50 6.89
N LYS A 213 -4.55 8.16 8.15
CA LYS A 213 -5.90 8.28 8.74
C LYS A 213 -6.26 9.73 9.05
N LYS A 214 -7.55 10.02 9.31
CA LYS A 214 -8.06 11.39 9.55
C LYS A 214 -7.30 12.15 10.66
N ALA A 215 -6.97 11.49 11.78
CA ALA A 215 -6.24 12.14 12.88
C ALA A 215 -4.78 12.43 12.52
N GLU A 216 -4.16 11.55 11.75
CA GLU A 216 -2.81 11.73 11.23
C GLU A 216 -2.73 12.89 10.23
N ARG A 217 -3.66 12.97 9.28
CA ARG A 217 -3.77 14.10 8.34
C ARG A 217 -3.95 15.43 9.08
N LYS A 218 -4.85 15.46 10.06
CA LYS A 218 -5.08 16.67 10.88
C LYS A 218 -3.83 17.05 11.70
N ALA A 219 -3.11 16.08 12.25
CA ALA A 219 -1.85 16.34 12.96
C ALA A 219 -0.79 16.91 12.00
N MET A 220 -0.62 16.34 10.81
CA MET A 220 0.33 16.85 9.81
C MET A 220 -0.04 18.25 9.35
N GLU A 221 -1.33 18.53 9.13
CA GLU A 221 -1.82 19.87 8.78
C GLU A 221 -1.50 20.90 9.86
N LEU A 222 -1.67 20.55 11.14
CA LEU A 222 -1.34 21.43 12.26
C LEU A 222 0.17 21.67 12.36
N LEU A 223 0.99 20.60 12.27
CA LEU A 223 2.44 20.71 12.35
C LEU A 223 3.01 21.53 11.18
N GLN A 224 2.54 21.32 9.95
CA GLN A 224 3.00 22.07 8.78
C GLN A 224 2.71 23.57 8.84
N LYS A 225 1.74 24.02 9.66
CA LYS A 225 1.46 25.45 9.88
C LYS A 225 2.44 26.10 10.86
N VAL A 226 3.23 25.32 11.59
CA VAL A 226 4.23 25.82 12.56
C VAL A 226 5.57 26.06 11.83
N PRO A 227 6.08 27.30 11.75
CA PRO A 227 7.37 27.58 11.11
C PRO A 227 8.53 26.78 11.74
N ALA A 228 8.59 26.73 13.07
CA ALA A 228 9.58 25.94 13.80
C ALA A 228 9.58 24.44 13.42
N TYR A 229 8.44 23.88 13.01
CA TYR A 229 8.38 22.50 12.52
C TYR A 229 9.03 22.35 11.14
N LYS A 230 8.85 23.33 10.24
CA LYS A 230 9.49 23.32 8.91
C LYS A 230 11.01 23.40 9.05
N ASP A 231 11.50 24.27 9.93
CA ASP A 231 12.93 24.41 10.23
C ASP A 231 13.49 23.17 10.92
N PHE A 232 12.69 22.53 11.78
CA PHE A 232 13.08 21.28 12.40
C PHE A 232 13.28 20.18 11.35
N ILE A 233 12.36 20.02 10.40
CA ILE A 233 12.42 19.01 9.33
C ILE A 233 13.61 19.26 8.39
N SER A 234 13.89 20.52 8.04
CA SER A 234 15.00 20.88 7.15
C SER A 234 16.38 20.57 7.74
N ARG A 235 16.47 20.43 9.07
CA ARG A 235 17.72 20.09 9.78
C ARG A 235 17.82 18.62 10.19
N ASN A 236 16.71 17.99 10.54
CA ASN A 236 16.69 16.66 11.17
C ASN A 236 16.28 15.51 10.24
N SER A 237 15.72 15.81 9.06
CA SER A 237 15.29 14.76 8.14
C SER A 237 16.47 13.98 7.56
N GLN A 238 16.24 12.69 7.28
CA GLN A 238 17.25 11.87 6.58
C GLN A 238 17.55 12.46 5.20
N LEU A 239 16.55 13.04 4.54
CA LEU A 239 16.74 13.76 3.29
C LEU A 239 17.68 14.97 3.48
N ALA A 240 17.51 15.77 4.53
CA ALA A 240 18.43 16.87 4.83
C ALA A 240 19.86 16.39 5.05
N SER A 241 20.05 15.27 5.75
CA SER A 241 21.38 14.67 5.94
C SER A 241 22.00 14.13 4.64
N LEU A 242 21.19 13.79 3.63
CA LEU A 242 21.65 13.39 2.30
C LEU A 242 22.05 14.58 1.42
N PHE A 243 21.48 15.76 1.67
CA PHE A 243 21.73 16.97 0.87
C PHE A 243 22.61 18.01 1.57
N ASN A 244 23.01 17.74 2.83
CA ASN A 244 23.79 18.59 3.72
C ASN A 244 23.48 20.09 3.52
N LEU A 245 22.20 20.46 3.61
CA LEU A 245 21.74 21.84 3.44
C LEU A 245 22.27 22.69 4.59
N PRO A 246 23.24 23.61 4.37
CA PRO A 246 23.65 24.54 5.40
C PRO A 246 22.49 25.50 5.68
N SER A 247 22.32 25.87 6.94
CA SER A 247 21.39 26.92 7.33
C SER A 247 21.86 28.27 6.78
N GLY A 248 21.38 28.62 5.59
CA GLY A 248 21.59 29.93 4.97
C GLY A 248 22.31 29.84 3.62
N GLY A 249 21.65 30.35 2.57
CA GLY A 249 22.29 30.69 1.29
C GLY A 249 22.50 29.51 0.34
N SER A 250 21.84 29.59 -0.81
CA SER A 250 21.95 28.74 -2.00
C SER A 250 23.31 28.87 -2.71
N ALA A 251 24.42 28.62 -2.02
CA ALA A 251 25.76 28.70 -2.59
C ALA A 251 26.53 27.37 -2.56
N ASP A 252 26.21 26.44 -1.64
CA ASP A 252 27.04 25.26 -1.37
C ASP A 252 26.42 23.90 -1.71
N LEU A 253 25.31 23.88 -2.44
CA LEU A 253 24.72 22.62 -2.94
C LEU A 253 25.68 21.86 -3.88
N ALA A 254 26.62 22.57 -4.50
CA ALA A 254 27.64 21.96 -5.37
C ALA A 254 28.72 21.20 -4.57
N GLN A 255 29.05 21.65 -3.36
CA GLN A 255 30.12 21.08 -2.53
C GLN A 255 29.62 19.90 -1.67
N SER A 256 28.32 19.86 -1.30
CA SER A 256 27.72 18.70 -0.62
C SER A 256 27.51 17.48 -1.54
N LEU A 257 27.63 17.67 -2.86
CA LEU A 257 27.58 16.60 -3.87
C LEU A 257 28.96 16.00 -4.16
N GLU A 258 30.04 16.52 -3.56
CA GLU A 258 31.43 16.16 -3.84
C GLU A 258 31.83 14.77 -3.31
N GLY A 259 31.03 14.18 -2.41
CA GLY A 259 31.22 12.82 -1.86
C GLY A 259 30.13 11.81 -2.21
N LEU A 260 29.06 12.24 -2.88
CA LEU A 260 28.09 11.33 -3.48
C LEU A 260 28.61 11.01 -4.88
N GLN A 261 28.72 9.72 -5.23
CA GLN A 261 28.92 9.31 -6.63
C GLN A 261 27.72 9.79 -7.45
N THR A 262 27.73 11.06 -7.82
CA THR A 262 26.75 11.66 -8.69
C THR A 262 26.97 11.10 -10.09
N ARG A 263 25.92 11.09 -10.90
CA ARG A 263 26.01 10.64 -12.30
C ARG A 263 27.16 11.37 -13.03
N ALA A 264 27.38 12.64 -12.71
CA ALA A 264 28.49 13.44 -13.22
C ALA A 264 29.86 12.92 -12.75
N GLN A 265 30.05 12.59 -11.47
CA GLN A 265 31.31 12.00 -11.00
C GLN A 265 31.57 10.59 -11.55
N VAL A 266 30.52 9.79 -11.75
CA VAL A 266 30.63 8.49 -12.43
C VAL A 266 30.99 8.69 -13.90
N ASP A 267 30.40 9.67 -14.59
CA ASP A 267 30.72 10.04 -15.97
C ASP A 267 32.18 10.56 -16.08
N GLN A 268 32.67 11.29 -15.07
CA GLN A 268 34.04 11.83 -15.02
C GLN A 268 35.09 10.77 -14.66
N LEU A 269 34.75 9.84 -13.75
CA LEU A 269 35.58 8.67 -13.42
C LEU A 269 35.61 7.66 -14.60
N LEU A 270 34.49 7.51 -15.32
CA LEU A 270 34.46 6.80 -16.60
C LEU A 270 35.35 7.51 -17.62
N GLN A 271 35.27 8.84 -17.76
CA GLN A 271 36.15 9.58 -18.68
C GLN A 271 37.63 9.46 -18.33
N GLN A 272 38.00 9.40 -17.04
CA GLN A 272 39.37 9.18 -16.59
C GLN A 272 39.86 7.74 -16.81
N ARG A 273 39.01 6.72 -16.60
CA ARG A 273 39.37 5.30 -16.85
C ARG A 273 39.27 4.88 -18.31
N ILE A 274 38.49 5.59 -19.12
CA ILE A 274 38.31 5.35 -20.56
C ILE A 274 39.21 6.27 -21.38
N GLY A 275 39.74 7.35 -20.80
CA GLY A 275 40.77 8.19 -21.43
C GLY A 275 42.03 7.40 -21.81
N SER A 276 42.31 6.29 -21.12
CA SER A 276 43.38 5.34 -21.45
C SER A 276 43.02 4.30 -22.52
N ALA A 277 41.77 4.27 -23.01
CA ALA A 277 41.26 3.25 -23.94
C ALA A 277 40.86 3.85 -25.31
N GLY A 278 41.53 4.90 -25.78
CA GLY A 278 41.38 5.40 -27.15
C GLY A 278 39.99 5.94 -27.56
N PRO A 279 39.87 6.52 -28.77
CA PRO A 279 38.63 7.14 -29.26
C PRO A 279 37.48 6.14 -29.50
N ASP A 280 37.80 4.91 -29.92
CA ASP A 280 36.81 3.89 -30.30
C ASP A 280 36.06 3.28 -29.10
N ALA A 281 36.71 3.15 -27.93
CA ALA A 281 36.05 2.61 -26.75
C ALA A 281 35.00 3.58 -26.18
N ARG A 282 35.18 4.89 -26.38
CA ARG A 282 34.18 5.90 -25.99
C ARG A 282 32.92 5.74 -26.81
N GLN A 283 33.02 5.63 -28.14
CA GLN A 283 31.87 5.48 -29.02
C GLN A 283 31.11 4.17 -28.77
N ALA A 284 31.82 3.04 -28.66
CA ALA A 284 31.23 1.74 -28.38
C ALA A 284 30.49 1.71 -27.02
N LEU A 285 31.03 2.37 -25.99
CA LEU A 285 30.39 2.43 -24.68
C LEU A 285 29.19 3.38 -24.64
N THR A 286 29.24 4.54 -25.31
CA THR A 286 28.05 5.41 -25.43
C THR A 286 26.91 4.70 -26.16
N GLN A 287 27.21 3.99 -27.25
CA GLN A 287 26.20 3.21 -27.96
C GLN A 287 25.64 2.07 -27.09
N GLN A 288 26.48 1.34 -26.34
CA GLN A 288 26.00 0.30 -25.42
C GLN A 288 25.22 0.87 -24.23
N MET A 289 25.60 2.02 -23.69
CA MET A 289 24.86 2.70 -22.61
C MET A 289 23.54 3.28 -23.10
N GLU A 290 23.48 3.80 -24.32
CA GLU A 290 22.26 4.36 -24.89
C GLU A 290 21.29 3.26 -25.30
N ALA A 291 21.79 2.14 -25.84
CA ALA A 291 21.02 0.91 -26.03
C ALA A 291 20.55 0.30 -24.71
N ALA A 292 21.38 0.32 -23.66
CA ALA A 292 20.96 -0.14 -22.33
C ALA A 292 19.91 0.79 -21.70
N ARG A 293 20.01 2.11 -21.91
CA ARG A 293 19.01 3.11 -21.45
C ARG A 293 17.69 2.96 -22.19
N SER A 294 17.71 2.79 -23.51
CA SER A 294 16.49 2.61 -24.30
C SER A 294 15.77 1.31 -23.93
N GLN A 295 16.52 0.21 -23.77
CA GLN A 295 15.96 -1.04 -23.24
C GLN A 295 15.45 -0.84 -21.81
N PHE A 296 16.15 -0.12 -20.95
CA PHE A 296 15.70 0.15 -19.58
C PHE A 296 14.45 1.02 -19.52
N ASP A 297 14.32 2.02 -20.39
CA ASP A 297 13.14 2.90 -20.47
C ASP A 297 11.94 2.16 -21.07
N GLU A 298 12.16 1.29 -22.06
CA GLU A 298 11.13 0.38 -22.58
C GLU A 298 10.69 -0.65 -21.53
N LEU A 299 11.63 -1.15 -20.73
CA LEU A 299 11.38 -2.02 -19.58
C LEU A 299 10.60 -1.31 -18.47
N LYS A 300 10.91 -0.04 -18.17
CA LYS A 300 10.18 0.80 -17.21
C LYS A 300 8.77 1.15 -17.69
N LYS A 301 8.60 1.33 -19.01
CA LYS A 301 7.28 1.54 -19.64
C LYS A 301 6.39 0.31 -19.53
N ASN A 302 6.95 -0.89 -19.70
CA ASN A 302 6.22 -2.15 -19.62
C ASN A 302 6.01 -2.63 -18.17
N PHE A 303 6.90 -2.24 -17.26
CA PHE A 303 6.89 -2.62 -15.84
C PHE A 303 7.24 -1.42 -14.95
N PRO A 304 6.31 -0.46 -14.77
CA PRO A 304 6.57 0.77 -14.02
C PRO A 304 6.84 0.54 -12.53
N ASP A 305 6.65 -0.69 -12.06
CA ASP A 305 6.77 -1.08 -10.66
C ASP A 305 8.14 -1.65 -10.26
N LEU A 306 9.07 -1.84 -11.20
CA LEU A 306 10.38 -2.45 -10.93
C LEU A 306 11.43 -1.40 -10.57
N ASP A 307 12.09 -1.59 -9.43
CA ASP A 307 13.19 -0.71 -8.98
C ASP A 307 14.51 -1.03 -9.73
N ASN A 308 14.69 -2.25 -10.27
CA ASN A 308 15.89 -2.68 -10.99
C ASN A 308 15.61 -3.76 -12.05
N ALA A 309 16.43 -3.81 -13.12
CA ALA A 309 16.35 -4.83 -14.18
C ALA A 309 16.56 -6.27 -13.65
N GLY A 310 17.36 -6.43 -12.59
CA GLY A 310 17.57 -7.73 -11.93
C GLY A 310 16.33 -8.30 -11.21
N GLU A 311 15.27 -7.51 -11.03
CA GLU A 311 14.02 -7.93 -10.39
C GLU A 311 12.95 -8.38 -11.40
N MET A 312 13.27 -8.37 -12.70
CA MET A 312 12.36 -8.83 -13.74
C MET A 312 11.98 -10.29 -13.54
N PRO A 313 10.66 -10.59 -13.46
CA PRO A 313 10.20 -11.97 -13.37
C PRO A 313 10.25 -12.62 -14.75
N ASP A 314 10.86 -13.79 -14.86
CA ASP A 314 10.81 -14.64 -16.07
C ASP A 314 9.42 -15.32 -16.22
N PHE A 315 8.38 -14.76 -15.61
CA PHE A 315 7.03 -15.32 -15.52
C PHE A 315 5.99 -14.19 -15.38
N LYS A 316 4.75 -14.43 -15.81
CA LYS A 316 3.65 -13.47 -15.64
C LYS A 316 3.23 -13.35 -14.16
N PRO A 317 3.41 -12.18 -13.50
CA PRO A 317 3.07 -12.01 -12.09
C PRO A 317 1.56 -12.06 -11.82
N LYS A 318 1.17 -12.56 -10.65
CA LYS A 318 -0.20 -12.47 -10.14
C LYS A 318 -0.28 -11.29 -9.16
N GLU A 319 -0.71 -10.13 -9.64
CA GLU A 319 -0.84 -8.87 -8.88
C GLU A 319 -1.63 -8.99 -7.56
N LEU A 320 -2.60 -9.92 -7.49
CA LEU A 320 -3.40 -10.07 -6.28
C LEU A 320 -2.66 -10.81 -5.16
N LYS A 321 -1.63 -11.62 -5.46
CA LYS A 321 -0.99 -12.51 -4.46
C LYS A 321 -0.42 -11.77 -3.27
N THR A 322 -0.05 -10.52 -3.46
CA THR A 322 0.59 -9.67 -2.47
C THR A 322 -0.38 -8.76 -1.73
N LYS A 323 -1.54 -8.47 -2.33
CA LYS A 323 -2.62 -7.69 -1.69
C LYS A 323 -3.27 -8.41 -0.52
N SER A 324 -3.60 -7.65 0.52
CA SER A 324 -4.33 -8.14 1.70
C SER A 324 -5.77 -8.54 1.37
N LEU A 325 -6.43 -9.31 2.24
CA LEU A 325 -7.82 -9.70 2.05
C LEU A 325 -8.75 -8.47 1.96
N LEU A 326 -8.54 -7.47 2.80
CA LEU A 326 -9.32 -6.22 2.79
C LEU A 326 -9.11 -5.43 1.49
N GLN A 327 -7.90 -5.42 0.93
CA GLN A 327 -7.61 -4.78 -0.36
C GLN A 327 -8.23 -5.52 -1.56
N ARG A 328 -8.72 -6.75 -1.35
CA ARG A 328 -9.43 -7.53 -2.36
C ARG A 328 -10.95 -7.40 -2.23
N LEU A 329 -11.45 -6.78 -1.18
CA LEU A 329 -12.88 -6.48 -1.04
C LEU A 329 -13.22 -5.22 -1.84
N GLU A 330 -14.34 -5.29 -2.54
CA GLU A 330 -14.97 -4.18 -3.27
C GLU A 330 -16.38 -4.05 -2.71
N PHE A 331 -16.71 -2.86 -2.22
CA PHE A 331 -18.05 -2.57 -1.74
C PHE A 331 -18.83 -1.95 -2.88
N GLY A 332 -20.10 -2.31 -3.00
CA GLY A 332 -20.96 -1.71 -4.00
C GLY A 332 -22.40 -1.65 -3.55
N THR A 333 -23.16 -0.83 -4.27
CA THR A 333 -24.61 -0.75 -4.17
C THR A 333 -25.21 -0.98 -5.54
N ASN A 334 -26.39 -1.58 -5.60
CA ASN A 334 -27.17 -1.70 -6.82
C ASN A 334 -28.58 -1.18 -6.56
N VAL A 335 -29.15 -0.52 -7.57
CA VAL A 335 -30.51 -0.04 -7.60
C VAL A 335 -31.19 -0.63 -8.81
N GLN A 336 -32.38 -1.19 -8.60
CA GLN A 336 -33.25 -1.71 -9.65
C GLN A 336 -34.66 -1.18 -9.44
N PHE A 337 -35.23 -0.58 -10.47
CA PHE A 337 -36.63 -0.17 -10.47
C PHE A 337 -37.46 -1.23 -11.21
N GLN A 338 -38.57 -1.64 -10.61
CA GLN A 338 -39.53 -2.55 -11.23
C GLN A 338 -40.86 -1.84 -11.40
N ARG A 339 -41.45 -1.95 -12.60
CA ARG A 339 -42.77 -1.39 -12.90
C ARG A 339 -43.84 -2.16 -12.12
N SER A 340 -44.93 -1.48 -11.75
CA SER A 340 -46.08 -2.14 -11.14
C SER A 340 -46.67 -3.22 -12.06
N THR A 341 -47.06 -4.34 -11.47
CA THR A 341 -47.84 -5.41 -12.11
C THR A 341 -49.21 -5.54 -11.43
N GLN A 342 -50.06 -6.45 -11.91
CA GLN A 342 -51.33 -6.75 -11.25
C GLN A 342 -51.17 -7.18 -9.77
N PHE A 343 -50.00 -7.71 -9.40
CA PHE A 343 -49.75 -8.28 -8.07
C PHE A 343 -48.77 -7.45 -7.21
N PHE A 344 -48.00 -6.54 -7.81
CA PHE A 344 -46.97 -5.77 -7.09
C PHE A 344 -47.01 -4.27 -7.46
N PRO A 345 -46.84 -3.36 -6.48
CA PRO A 345 -46.69 -1.94 -6.77
C PRO A 345 -45.36 -1.67 -7.50
N THR A 346 -45.17 -0.44 -7.96
CA THR A 346 -43.86 0.02 -8.42
C THR A 346 -42.89 -0.09 -7.26
N THR A 347 -41.79 -0.83 -7.44
CA THR A 347 -40.78 -1.04 -6.38
C THR A 347 -39.41 -0.51 -6.78
N GLY A 348 -38.70 0.04 -5.79
CA GLY A 348 -37.27 0.29 -5.85
C GLY A 348 -36.54 -0.74 -5.00
N ASP A 349 -35.72 -1.57 -5.63
CA ASP A 349 -34.81 -2.51 -4.97
C ASP A 349 -33.47 -1.82 -4.76
N PHE A 350 -33.07 -1.68 -3.50
CA PHE A 350 -31.81 -1.11 -3.07
C PHE A 350 -30.97 -2.20 -2.43
N ALA A 351 -29.85 -2.54 -3.05
CA ALA A 351 -28.97 -3.61 -2.61
C ALA A 351 -27.60 -3.07 -2.17
N GLY A 352 -27.13 -3.52 -1.01
CA GLY A 352 -25.73 -3.41 -0.60
C GLY A 352 -25.01 -4.73 -0.88
N GLN A 353 -23.79 -4.67 -1.40
CA GLN A 353 -23.02 -5.86 -1.73
C GLN A 353 -21.52 -5.74 -1.46
N VAL A 354 -20.90 -6.86 -1.18
CA VAL A 354 -19.46 -7.03 -0.98
C VAL A 354 -18.93 -8.08 -1.93
N GLY A 355 -17.97 -7.69 -2.78
CA GLY A 355 -17.30 -8.56 -3.73
C GLY A 355 -15.84 -8.81 -3.34
N TYR A 356 -15.39 -10.05 -3.47
CA TYR A 356 -14.01 -10.48 -3.26
C TYR A 356 -13.33 -10.77 -4.60
N LYS A 357 -12.25 -10.05 -4.90
CA LYS A 357 -11.38 -10.27 -6.06
C LYS A 357 -10.49 -11.49 -5.85
N PHE A 358 -10.83 -12.61 -6.49
CA PHE A 358 -10.02 -13.83 -6.45
C PHE A 358 -8.97 -13.87 -7.57
N SER A 359 -9.20 -13.16 -8.68
CA SER A 359 -8.24 -13.00 -9.79
C SER A 359 -8.29 -11.58 -10.38
N LYS A 360 -7.33 -11.22 -11.25
CA LYS A 360 -7.32 -9.89 -11.92
C LYS A 360 -8.62 -9.61 -12.69
N ASN A 361 -9.29 -10.67 -13.14
CA ASN A 361 -10.49 -10.61 -13.96
C ASN A 361 -11.74 -11.10 -13.20
N GLY A 362 -11.61 -11.75 -12.05
CA GLY A 362 -12.71 -12.47 -11.40
C GLY A 362 -13.04 -11.94 -10.02
N ILE A 363 -14.33 -11.73 -9.77
CA ILE A 363 -14.92 -11.29 -8.50
C ILE A 363 -16.01 -12.27 -8.11
N LEU A 364 -16.10 -12.62 -6.83
CA LEU A 364 -17.23 -13.37 -6.24
C LEU A 364 -17.75 -12.58 -5.05
N GLY A 365 -19.06 -12.44 -4.90
CA GLY A 365 -19.62 -11.59 -3.85
C GLY A 365 -20.97 -12.04 -3.32
N LEU A 366 -21.34 -11.40 -2.23
CA LEU A 366 -22.62 -11.53 -1.55
C LEU A 366 -23.26 -10.16 -1.40
N GLY A 367 -24.58 -10.10 -1.39
CA GLY A 367 -25.33 -8.87 -1.18
C GLY A 367 -26.66 -9.13 -0.48
N ALA A 368 -27.19 -8.08 0.10
CA ALA A 368 -28.53 -8.04 0.64
C ALA A 368 -29.27 -6.87 -0.01
N SER A 369 -30.54 -7.07 -0.35
CA SER A 369 -31.41 -6.06 -0.91
C SER A 369 -32.63 -5.80 -0.05
N TYR A 370 -33.12 -4.57 -0.15
CA TYR A 370 -34.35 -4.11 0.48
C TYR A 370 -35.26 -3.54 -0.62
N LYS A 371 -36.51 -3.98 -0.63
CA LYS A 371 -37.51 -3.60 -1.64
C LYS A 371 -38.49 -2.62 -1.05
N LEU A 372 -38.47 -1.39 -1.56
CA LEU A 372 -39.39 -0.32 -1.20
C LEU A 372 -40.50 -0.25 -2.24
N GLY A 373 -41.74 -0.46 -1.83
CA GLY A 373 -42.93 -0.15 -2.63
C GLY A 373 -43.22 1.34 -2.63
N MET A 374 -43.56 1.87 -3.80
CA MET A 374 -43.89 3.29 -4.01
C MET A 374 -45.33 3.49 -4.51
N GLY A 375 -46.10 2.41 -4.68
CA GLY A 375 -47.51 2.43 -5.10
C GLY A 375 -47.73 2.18 -6.61
N THR A 376 -48.95 2.41 -7.08
CA THR A 376 -49.40 2.12 -8.47
C THR A 376 -49.54 3.42 -9.29
N GLY A 377 -48.40 3.98 -9.70
CA GLY A 377 -48.36 5.18 -10.55
C GLY A 377 -48.43 6.51 -9.78
N PHE A 378 -48.43 7.63 -10.51
CA PHE A 378 -48.32 8.98 -9.95
C PHE A 378 -49.53 9.43 -9.10
N ASN A 379 -50.67 8.77 -9.26
CA ASN A 379 -51.92 9.12 -8.55
C ASN A 379 -52.08 8.39 -7.21
N ASN A 380 -51.22 7.40 -6.90
CA ASN A 380 -51.31 6.58 -5.67
C ASN A 380 -49.91 6.28 -5.12
N ILE A 381 -49.21 7.32 -4.66
CA ILE A 381 -47.89 7.20 -4.04
C ILE A 381 -48.06 6.68 -2.60
N ARG A 382 -47.57 5.47 -2.34
CA ARG A 382 -47.57 4.88 -0.99
C ARG A 382 -46.24 4.18 -0.73
N PHE A 383 -45.56 4.58 0.33
CA PHE A 383 -44.34 3.91 0.77
C PHE A 383 -44.68 2.69 1.61
N SER A 384 -44.16 1.53 1.21
CA SER A 384 -44.38 0.28 1.92
C SER A 384 -43.15 -0.61 1.87
N HIS A 385 -42.92 -1.36 2.94
CA HIS A 385 -41.86 -2.37 3.00
C HIS A 385 -42.33 -3.58 2.19
N GLN A 386 -41.76 -3.81 1.00
CA GLN A 386 -42.24 -4.82 0.05
C GLN A 386 -41.36 -6.06 0.00
N GLY A 387 -40.26 -6.11 0.76
CA GLY A 387 -39.44 -7.31 0.85
C GLY A 387 -37.97 -7.10 1.14
N VAL A 388 -37.27 -8.23 1.25
CA VAL A 388 -35.81 -8.32 1.39
C VAL A 388 -35.27 -9.42 0.48
N GLY A 389 -34.01 -9.31 0.08
CA GLY A 389 -33.36 -10.30 -0.76
C GLY A 389 -31.93 -10.59 -0.33
N PHE A 390 -31.47 -11.80 -0.60
CA PHE A 390 -30.07 -12.19 -0.53
C PHE A 390 -29.57 -12.53 -1.92
N ARG A 391 -28.37 -12.08 -2.26
CA ARG A 391 -27.74 -12.28 -3.56
C ARG A 391 -26.36 -12.90 -3.37
N SER A 392 -26.04 -13.89 -4.18
CA SER A 392 -24.66 -14.28 -4.48
C SER A 392 -24.38 -13.99 -5.95
N PHE A 393 -23.18 -13.52 -6.26
CA PHE A 393 -22.82 -13.18 -7.64
C PHE A 393 -21.36 -13.46 -7.94
N GLY A 394 -21.07 -13.63 -9.22
CA GLY A 394 -19.74 -13.69 -9.79
C GLY A 394 -19.63 -12.80 -11.02
N ASP A 395 -18.57 -12.00 -11.09
CA ASP A 395 -18.20 -11.24 -12.28
C ASP A 395 -16.91 -11.79 -12.87
N TYR A 396 -16.87 -11.97 -14.19
CA TYR A 396 -15.65 -12.26 -14.92
C TYR A 396 -15.41 -11.25 -16.04
N LYS A 397 -14.27 -10.57 -16.00
CA LYS A 397 -13.87 -9.55 -16.96
C LYS A 397 -13.56 -10.18 -18.30
N LEU A 398 -14.28 -9.76 -19.34
CA LEU A 398 -14.03 -10.17 -20.72
C LEU A 398 -12.95 -9.29 -21.35
N LYS A 399 -13.29 -8.04 -21.63
CA LYS A 399 -12.42 -7.08 -22.30
C LYS A 399 -12.83 -5.65 -21.94
N GLY A 400 -11.84 -4.77 -21.76
CA GLY A 400 -12.08 -3.36 -21.46
C GLY A 400 -12.89 -3.17 -20.19
N THR A 401 -14.10 -2.63 -20.33
CA THR A 401 -15.06 -2.35 -19.25
C THR A 401 -16.20 -3.37 -19.16
N PHE A 402 -16.19 -4.40 -20.01
CA PHE A 402 -17.25 -5.42 -20.07
C PHE A 402 -16.91 -6.67 -19.26
N PHE A 403 -17.93 -7.20 -18.58
CA PHE A 403 -17.89 -8.36 -17.71
C PHE A 403 -19.08 -9.27 -18.00
N VAL A 404 -18.90 -10.57 -17.83
CA VAL A 404 -20.01 -11.52 -17.67
C VAL A 404 -20.35 -11.55 -16.19
N ASN A 405 -21.64 -11.44 -15.87
CA ASN A 405 -22.16 -11.58 -14.53
C ASN A 405 -23.04 -12.83 -14.45
N GLY A 406 -22.89 -13.60 -13.38
CA GLY A 406 -23.82 -14.65 -13.00
C GLY A 406 -24.13 -14.56 -11.52
N GLY A 407 -25.32 -14.95 -11.08
CA GLY A 407 -25.68 -14.89 -9.67
C GLY A 407 -26.93 -15.66 -9.32
N PHE A 408 -27.07 -15.96 -8.04
CA PHE A 408 -28.25 -16.58 -7.46
C PHE A 408 -28.88 -15.62 -6.47
N GLU A 409 -30.21 -15.50 -6.50
CA GLU A 409 -30.94 -14.64 -5.58
C GLU A 409 -32.03 -15.41 -4.85
N TYR A 410 -32.20 -15.03 -3.59
CA TYR A 410 -33.29 -15.49 -2.75
C TYR A 410 -34.06 -14.27 -2.27
N ASN A 411 -35.29 -14.12 -2.75
CA ASN A 411 -36.09 -12.91 -2.59
C ASN A 411 -37.38 -13.20 -1.82
N TYR A 412 -37.58 -12.51 -0.70
CA TYR A 412 -38.85 -12.45 0.02
C TYR A 412 -39.63 -11.24 -0.49
N ASN A 413 -40.74 -11.48 -1.21
CA ASN A 413 -41.52 -10.45 -1.91
C ASN A 413 -42.90 -10.25 -1.28
N GLN A 414 -42.95 -10.14 0.05
CA GLN A 414 -44.20 -9.87 0.76
C GLN A 414 -43.97 -8.72 1.74
N PRO A 415 -45.01 -7.90 1.99
CA PRO A 415 -44.97 -6.97 3.10
C PRO A 415 -44.77 -7.69 4.42
N PHE A 416 -43.92 -7.15 5.27
CA PHE A 416 -43.69 -7.68 6.61
C PHE A 416 -43.69 -6.53 7.62
N ALA A 417 -44.30 -6.78 8.77
CA ALA A 417 -44.32 -5.86 9.90
C ALA A 417 -43.34 -6.29 11.02
N ASP A 418 -42.95 -7.57 11.03
CA ASP A 418 -42.08 -8.16 12.05
C ASP A 418 -41.03 -9.09 11.38
N ALA A 419 -39.82 -9.13 11.92
CA ALA A 419 -38.74 -10.00 11.45
C ALA A 419 -39.06 -11.50 11.62
N ALA A 420 -39.92 -11.88 12.57
CA ALA A 420 -40.39 -13.25 12.74
C ALA A 420 -41.13 -13.79 11.50
N GLN A 421 -41.71 -12.90 10.68
CA GLN A 421 -42.44 -13.27 9.46
C GLN A 421 -41.49 -13.75 8.34
N LEU A 422 -40.19 -13.41 8.41
CA LEU A 422 -39.18 -13.80 7.43
C LEU A 422 -38.81 -15.30 7.49
N TYR A 423 -39.16 -16.00 8.58
CA TYR A 423 -38.89 -17.44 8.76
C TYR A 423 -39.92 -18.34 8.06
N LYS A 424 -41.01 -17.80 7.51
CA LYS A 424 -41.97 -18.59 6.72
C LYS A 424 -41.35 -18.98 5.37
N GLN A 425 -40.96 -20.25 5.25
CA GLN A 425 -40.20 -20.76 4.11
C GLN A 425 -40.94 -20.69 2.76
N ASN A 426 -42.28 -20.64 2.77
CA ASN A 426 -43.11 -20.69 1.56
C ASN A 426 -43.25 -19.35 0.79
N SER A 427 -42.67 -18.27 1.30
CA SER A 427 -42.77 -16.92 0.69
C SER A 427 -41.49 -16.45 -0.01
N TRP A 428 -40.47 -17.31 -0.08
CA TRP A 428 -39.19 -17.00 -0.71
C TRP A 428 -39.12 -17.52 -2.14
N SER A 429 -38.75 -16.63 -3.06
CA SER A 429 -38.55 -16.92 -4.49
C SER A 429 -37.07 -17.02 -4.82
N ARG A 430 -36.72 -17.94 -5.74
CA ARG A 430 -35.35 -18.16 -6.21
C ARG A 430 -35.19 -17.58 -7.62
N SER A 431 -34.06 -16.93 -7.87
CA SER A 431 -33.68 -16.42 -9.18
C SER A 431 -32.29 -16.89 -9.55
N ALA A 432 -32.10 -17.35 -10.78
CA ALA A 432 -30.79 -17.70 -11.32
C ALA A 432 -30.51 -16.79 -12.51
N LEU A 433 -29.55 -15.88 -12.31
CA LEU A 433 -29.28 -14.78 -13.22
C LEU A 433 -27.98 -15.01 -13.97
N ILE A 434 -27.99 -14.80 -15.28
CA ILE A 434 -26.76 -14.63 -16.08
C ILE A 434 -26.96 -13.45 -17.02
N GLY A 435 -25.89 -12.68 -17.24
CA GLY A 435 -25.90 -11.66 -18.27
C GLY A 435 -24.58 -10.91 -18.37
N VAL A 436 -24.67 -9.68 -18.85
CA VAL A 436 -23.52 -8.84 -19.15
C VAL A 436 -23.57 -7.57 -18.32
N SER A 437 -22.39 -7.11 -17.89
CA SER A 437 -22.25 -5.84 -17.18
C SER A 437 -21.14 -4.98 -17.75
N LYS A 438 -21.34 -3.67 -17.66
CA LYS A 438 -20.38 -2.64 -18.08
C LYS A 438 -20.03 -1.77 -16.88
N LYS A 439 -18.77 -1.81 -16.46
CA LYS A 439 -18.25 -1.00 -15.35
C LYS A 439 -17.46 0.18 -15.89
N TYR A 440 -17.90 1.40 -15.61
CA TYR A 440 -17.26 2.64 -16.09
C TYR A 440 -16.79 3.50 -14.92
N LYS A 441 -15.71 4.26 -15.14
CA LYS A 441 -15.14 5.15 -14.13
C LYS A 441 -15.92 6.46 -14.12
N ILE A 442 -16.53 6.82 -12.99
CA ILE A 442 -17.19 8.12 -12.81
C ILE A 442 -16.14 9.12 -12.30
N ASN A 443 -15.43 8.75 -11.24
CA ASN A 443 -14.31 9.53 -10.70
C ASN A 443 -13.23 8.60 -10.10
N ASN A 444 -12.25 9.15 -9.39
CA ASN A 444 -11.16 8.35 -8.80
C ASN A 444 -11.60 7.42 -7.66
N LYS A 445 -12.80 7.59 -7.09
CA LYS A 445 -13.32 6.84 -5.93
C LYS A 445 -14.65 6.12 -6.19
N LEU A 446 -15.27 6.36 -7.34
CA LEU A 446 -16.60 5.85 -7.66
C LEU A 446 -16.59 5.29 -9.08
N LYS A 447 -17.09 4.06 -9.21
CA LYS A 447 -17.29 3.39 -10.50
C LYS A 447 -18.77 3.10 -10.67
N GLY A 448 -19.33 3.49 -11.81
CA GLY A 448 -20.66 3.09 -12.21
C GLY A 448 -20.66 1.67 -12.76
N ASN A 449 -21.76 0.97 -12.58
CA ASN A 449 -22.00 -0.39 -13.06
C ASN A 449 -23.38 -0.44 -13.71
N MET A 450 -23.47 -0.93 -14.94
CA MET A 450 -24.73 -1.21 -15.62
C MET A 450 -24.79 -2.71 -15.90
N MET A 451 -25.90 -3.35 -15.57
CA MET A 451 -26.07 -4.79 -15.72
C MET A 451 -27.36 -5.09 -16.47
N LEU A 452 -27.26 -5.98 -17.45
CA LEU A 452 -28.41 -6.58 -18.12
C LEU A 452 -28.35 -8.08 -17.87
N LEU A 453 -29.39 -8.62 -17.21
CA LEU A 453 -29.43 -9.97 -16.68
C LEU A 453 -30.68 -10.69 -17.16
N TYR A 454 -30.57 -11.99 -17.37
CA TYR A 454 -31.68 -12.89 -17.66
C TYR A 454 -31.87 -13.89 -16.52
N ASP A 455 -33.09 -14.00 -16.02
CA ASP A 455 -33.52 -14.90 -14.95
C ASP A 455 -34.12 -16.17 -15.52
N PHE A 456 -33.36 -17.27 -15.45
CA PHE A 456 -33.79 -18.58 -15.93
C PHE A 456 -34.89 -19.20 -15.08
N LEU A 457 -35.07 -18.72 -13.85
CA LEU A 457 -36.10 -19.22 -12.93
C LEU A 457 -37.35 -18.34 -12.92
N ALA A 458 -37.42 -17.28 -13.73
CA ALA A 458 -38.55 -16.34 -13.74
C ALA A 458 -39.92 -17.02 -13.97
N ASN A 459 -39.97 -18.06 -14.81
CA ASN A 459 -41.19 -18.81 -15.10
C ASN A 459 -41.65 -19.74 -13.95
N SER A 460 -40.75 -20.06 -13.03
CA SER A 460 -41.04 -20.88 -11.84
C SER A 460 -41.45 -20.07 -10.62
N GLN A 461 -41.36 -18.74 -10.71
CA GLN A 461 -41.72 -17.83 -9.63
C GLN A 461 -43.23 -17.58 -9.63
N VAL A 462 -43.83 -17.55 -8.44
CA VAL A 462 -45.23 -17.21 -8.24
C VAL A 462 -45.31 -15.97 -7.35
N PRO A 463 -45.86 -14.84 -7.83
CA PRO A 463 -46.29 -14.55 -9.21
C PRO A 463 -45.11 -14.50 -10.20
N ARG A 464 -45.39 -14.76 -11.49
CA ARG A 464 -44.39 -14.74 -12.57
C ARG A 464 -43.76 -13.34 -12.68
N GLN A 465 -42.43 -13.27 -12.68
CA GLN A 465 -41.68 -12.02 -12.81
C GLN A 465 -41.09 -11.85 -14.22
N ASP A 466 -40.71 -10.61 -14.53
CA ASP A 466 -39.99 -10.32 -15.76
C ASP A 466 -38.64 -11.06 -15.80
N PRO A 467 -38.36 -11.85 -16.85
CA PRO A 467 -37.12 -12.59 -16.96
C PRO A 467 -35.92 -11.68 -17.22
N VAL A 468 -36.12 -10.49 -17.80
CA VAL A 468 -35.05 -9.53 -18.09
C VAL A 468 -34.96 -8.51 -16.96
N LYS A 469 -33.80 -8.41 -16.32
CA LYS A 469 -33.52 -7.47 -15.22
C LYS A 469 -32.43 -6.50 -15.65
N PHE A 470 -32.72 -5.21 -15.58
CA PHE A 470 -31.74 -4.14 -15.74
C PHE A 470 -31.38 -3.53 -14.38
N ARG A 471 -30.09 -3.33 -14.12
CA ARG A 471 -29.61 -2.79 -12.84
C ARG A 471 -28.56 -1.71 -13.07
N LEU A 472 -28.64 -0.69 -12.23
CA LEU A 472 -27.62 0.35 -12.11
C LEU A 472 -26.96 0.23 -10.75
N GLY A 473 -25.66 0.40 -10.68
CA GLY A 473 -24.93 0.25 -9.43
C GLY A 473 -23.69 1.13 -9.36
N TYR A 474 -23.16 1.21 -8.15
CA TYR A 474 -21.98 1.98 -7.84
C TYR A 474 -21.03 1.13 -7.00
N ASN A 475 -19.76 1.09 -7.39
CA ASN A 475 -18.70 0.41 -6.64
C ASN A 475 -17.69 1.44 -6.12
N PHE A 476 -17.21 1.21 -4.91
CA PHE A 476 -16.33 2.09 -4.15
C PHE A 476 -14.91 1.51 -4.01
#